data_AF-A0A851DUL9-F1
#
_entry.id   AF-A0A851DUL9-F1
#
_cell.length_a   1.000
_cell.length_b   1.000
_cell.length_c   1.000
_cell.angle_alpha   90.00
_cell.angle_beta   90.00
_cell.angle_gamma   90.00
#
_symmetry.space_group_name_H-M   'P 1'
#
loop_
_entity.id
_entity.type
_entity.pdbx_description
1 polymer ?
#
loop_
_entity_poly.entity_id
_entity_poly.type
_entity_poly.pdbx_seq_one_letter_code
_entity_poly.pdbx_strand_id
1 'polypeptide(L)'
;SYLVDEDLWLVMEYMGGGTLQDAVRQAHLAEEEMAAVSQECLQAPDFLRLRQVIHRDLKSSNILLGTDGTVRLADFGFCTQLTPEQDQQSSMVGTAHRIAPEVVSSSPYGPKVDIWSIGIVTIEVVEGEPP
;
A
#
# COMPACT_ATOMS: atom_id res chain seq x y z
N SER A 1 -20.24 2.69 -5.77
CA SER A 1 -20.54 1.43 -5.08
C SER A 1 -22.02 1.12 -5.26
N TYR A 2 -22.39 -0.16 -5.18
CA TYR A 2 -23.78 -0.60 -5.21
C TYR A 2 -24.03 -1.46 -3.97
N LEU A 3 -25.21 -1.34 -3.38
CA LEU A 3 -25.70 -2.30 -2.40
C LEU A 3 -26.63 -3.25 -3.17
N VAL A 4 -26.22 -4.50 -3.31
CA VAL A 4 -27.00 -5.54 -3.99
C VAL A 4 -27.34 -6.56 -2.92
N ASP A 5 -28.63 -6.65 -2.60
CA ASP A 5 -29.12 -7.35 -1.42
C ASP A 5 -28.43 -6.83 -0.13
N GLU A 6 -27.63 -7.67 0.54
CA GLU A 6 -26.85 -7.31 1.74
C GLU A 6 -25.35 -7.12 1.47
N ASP A 7 -24.92 -7.24 0.21
CA ASP A 7 -23.51 -7.16 -0.18
C ASP A 7 -23.13 -5.79 -0.76
N LEU A 8 -21.97 -5.28 -0.34
CA LEU A 8 -21.38 -4.08 -0.91
C LEU A 8 -20.54 -4.43 -2.15
N TRP A 9 -20.96 -3.95 -3.31
CA TRP A 9 -20.27 -4.16 -4.58
C TRP A 9 -19.50 -2.91 -5.00
N LEU A 10 -18.20 -3.09 -5.27
CA LEU A 10 -17.31 -2.05 -5.77
C LEU A 10 -16.91 -2.38 -7.21
N VAL A 11 -17.35 -1.54 -8.16
CA VAL A 11 -16.90 -1.62 -9.55
C VAL A 11 -15.69 -0.73 -9.69
N MET A 12 -14.55 -1.32 -10.06
CA MET A 12 -13.25 -0.67 -10.15
C MET A 12 -12.58 -1.01 -11.48
N GLU A 13 -11.49 -0.30 -11.80
CA GLU A 13 -10.66 -0.64 -12.95
C GLU A 13 -10.02 -2.03 -12.80
N TYR A 14 -9.90 -2.76 -13.91
CA TYR A 14 -9.28 -4.07 -13.92
C TYR A 14 -7.78 -3.97 -14.25
N MET A 15 -6.95 -4.54 -13.38
CA MET A 15 -5.49 -4.56 -13.50
C MET A 15 -5.03 -5.95 -13.96
N GLY A 16 -4.83 -6.11 -15.26
CA GLY A 16 -4.59 -7.42 -15.89
C GLY A 16 -3.21 -8.05 -15.65
N GLY A 17 -2.26 -7.32 -15.05
CA GLY A 17 -0.91 -7.80 -14.73
C GLY A 17 -0.79 -8.51 -13.38
N GLY A 18 -1.90 -8.63 -12.62
CA GLY A 18 -1.88 -9.27 -11.30
C GLY A 18 -1.28 -8.38 -10.22
N THR A 19 -0.82 -8.99 -9.12
CA THR A 19 -0.20 -8.25 -8.01
C THR A 19 1.32 -8.18 -8.15
N LEU A 20 1.94 -7.16 -7.55
CA LEU A 20 3.40 -7.08 -7.45
C LEU A 20 3.97 -8.29 -6.69
N GLN A 21 3.25 -8.82 -5.70
CA GLN A 21 3.64 -10.04 -5.00
C GLN A 21 3.77 -11.24 -5.95
N ASP A 22 2.85 -11.38 -6.89
CA ASP A 22 2.90 -12.47 -7.87
C ASP A 22 4.11 -12.30 -8.80
N ALA A 23 4.40 -11.07 -9.24
CA ALA A 23 5.54 -10.77 -10.08
C ALA A 23 6.87 -11.12 -9.40
N VAL A 24 7.06 -10.66 -8.15
CA VAL A 24 8.27 -10.91 -7.35
C VAL A 24 8.50 -12.40 -7.08
N ARG A 25 7.43 -13.18 -6.90
CA ARG A 25 7.53 -14.64 -6.69
C ARG A 25 7.84 -15.43 -7.96
N GLN A 26 7.44 -14.91 -9.12
CA GLN A 26 7.59 -15.61 -10.40
C GLN A 26 8.93 -15.32 -11.08
N ALA A 27 9.50 -14.14 -10.87
CA ALA A 27 10.76 -13.75 -11.48
C ALA A 27 11.52 -12.73 -10.63
N HIS A 28 12.85 -12.77 -10.74
CA HIS A 28 13.68 -11.65 -10.30
C HIS A 28 13.51 -10.50 -11.29
N LEU A 29 13.02 -9.37 -10.80
CA LEU A 29 12.91 -8.14 -11.58
C LEU A 29 14.32 -7.60 -11.87
N ALA A 30 14.51 -6.97 -13.03
CA ALA A 30 15.71 -6.19 -13.29
C ALA A 30 15.71 -4.91 -12.46
N GLU A 31 16.89 -4.36 -12.15
CA GLU A 31 17.01 -3.14 -11.35
C GLU A 31 16.21 -1.95 -11.94
N GLU A 32 16.14 -1.86 -13.27
CA GLU A 32 15.32 -0.85 -13.97
C GLU A 32 13.82 -1.04 -13.70
N GLU A 33 13.34 -2.27 -13.67
CA GLU A 33 11.94 -2.60 -13.37
C GLU A 33 11.62 -2.34 -11.90
N MET A 34 12.54 -2.72 -10.99
CA MET A 34 12.42 -2.40 -9.57
C MET A 34 12.34 -0.89 -9.34
N ALA A 35 13.23 -0.12 -9.99
CA ALA A 35 13.25 1.33 -9.88
C ALA A 35 11.94 1.95 -10.40
N ALA A 36 11.42 1.48 -11.53
CA ALA A 36 10.16 1.94 -12.09
C ALA A 36 8.97 1.65 -11.15
N VAL A 37 8.88 0.43 -10.62
CA VAL A 37 7.84 0.05 -9.66
C VAL A 37 7.95 0.87 -8.37
N SER A 38 9.15 1.02 -7.81
CA SER A 38 9.37 1.82 -6.61
C SER A 38 9.02 3.29 -6.82
N GLN A 39 9.34 3.85 -7.99
CA GLN A 39 8.99 5.23 -8.33
C GLN A 39 7.48 5.44 -8.38
N GLU A 40 6.74 4.55 -9.05
CA GLU A 40 5.28 4.63 -9.13
C GLU A 40 4.64 4.42 -7.75
N CYS A 41 5.13 3.45 -6.98
CA CYS A 41 4.65 3.18 -5.61
C CYS A 41 4.78 4.41 -4.69
N LEU A 42 5.79 5.25 -4.88
CA LEU A 42 6.00 6.46 -4.06
C LEU A 42 5.05 7.61 -4.41
N GLN A 43 4.49 7.64 -5.62
CA GLN A 43 3.53 8.69 -6.01
C GLN A 43 2.24 8.61 -5.19
N ALA A 44 1.81 7.40 -4.84
CA ALA A 44 0.53 7.19 -4.18
C ALA A 44 0.50 7.63 -2.70
N PRO A 45 1.48 7.28 -1.83
CA PRO A 45 1.59 7.84 -0.48
C PRO A 45 1.71 9.36 -0.48
N ASP A 46 2.39 9.95 -1.47
CA ASP A 46 2.47 11.41 -1.59
C ASP A 46 1.08 12.03 -1.84
N PHE A 47 0.33 11.46 -2.78
CA PHE A 47 -1.05 11.85 -3.07
C PHE A 47 -1.98 11.72 -1.86
N LEU A 48 -1.86 10.64 -1.08
CA LEU A 48 -2.67 10.38 0.11
C LEU A 48 -2.31 11.33 1.26
N ARG A 49 -1.00 11.54 1.51
CA ARG A 49 -0.47 12.47 2.50
C ARG A 49 -1.00 13.89 2.28
N LEU A 50 -1.04 14.36 1.04
CA LEU A 50 -1.59 15.68 0.69
C LEU A 50 -3.09 15.83 1.03
N ARG A 51 -3.82 14.71 1.16
CA ARG A 51 -5.24 14.67 1.53
C ARG A 51 -5.48 14.27 2.97
N GLN A 52 -4.41 14.18 3.77
CA GLN A 52 -4.48 13.73 5.15
C GLN A 52 -5.07 12.31 5.28
N VAL A 53 -4.82 11.45 4.29
CA VAL A 53 -5.23 10.04 4.32
C VAL A 53 -4.02 9.17 4.63
N ILE A 54 -4.20 8.20 5.53
CA ILE A 54 -3.24 7.13 5.81
C ILE A 54 -3.84 5.81 5.29
N HIS A 55 -3.10 5.07 4.48
CA HIS A 55 -3.53 3.79 3.92
C HIS A 55 -3.51 2.66 4.95
N ARG A 56 -2.43 2.54 5.72
CA ARG A 56 -2.21 1.58 6.83
C ARG A 56 -2.09 0.10 6.44
N ASP A 57 -2.32 -0.28 5.18
CA ASP A 57 -2.11 -1.65 4.70
C ASP A 57 -1.40 -1.70 3.33
N LEU A 58 -0.32 -0.93 3.19
CA LEU A 58 0.53 -1.01 1.99
C LEU A 58 1.39 -2.27 2.03
N LYS A 59 1.25 -3.10 0.99
CA LYS A 59 1.97 -4.37 0.81
C LYS A 59 1.96 -4.75 -0.67
N SER A 60 2.89 -5.61 -1.08
CA SER A 60 3.06 -6.09 -2.46
C SER A 60 1.78 -6.71 -3.06
N SER A 61 0.94 -7.37 -2.24
CA SER A 61 -0.34 -7.94 -2.70
C SER A 61 -1.43 -6.88 -2.94
N ASN A 62 -1.26 -5.67 -2.41
CA ASN A 62 -2.16 -4.53 -2.60
C ASN A 62 -1.62 -3.54 -3.65
N ILE A 63 -0.56 -3.92 -4.36
CA ILE A 63 -0.02 -3.18 -5.50
C ILE A 63 -0.33 -3.99 -6.74
N LEU A 64 -1.11 -3.41 -7.64
CA LEU A 64 -1.60 -4.06 -8.85
C LEU A 64 -0.86 -3.54 -10.08
N LEU A 65 -0.60 -4.44 -11.03
CA LEU A 65 0.12 -4.16 -12.26
C LEU A 65 -0.84 -4.19 -13.46
N GLY A 66 -0.69 -3.23 -14.36
CA GLY A 66 -1.37 -3.18 -15.65
C GLY A 66 -0.56 -3.93 -16.71
N THR A 67 -1.23 -4.38 -17.77
CA THR A 67 -0.53 -4.98 -18.94
C THR A 67 0.24 -3.95 -19.76
N ASP A 68 -0.02 -2.67 -19.53
CA ASP A 68 0.65 -1.51 -20.11
C ASP A 68 1.81 -0.98 -19.23
N GLY A 69 2.15 -1.69 -18.14
CA GLY A 69 3.19 -1.27 -17.20
C GLY A 69 2.72 -0.27 -16.14
N THR A 70 1.42 0.04 -16.06
CA THR A 70 0.89 0.89 -14.98
C THR A 70 0.95 0.19 -13.63
N VAL A 71 1.19 0.95 -12.56
CA VAL A 71 1.21 0.46 -11.18
C VAL A 71 0.17 1.23 -10.37
N ARG A 72 -0.69 0.53 -9.63
CA ARG A 72 -1.74 1.15 -8.81
C ARG A 72 -1.84 0.52 -7.44
N LEU A 73 -2.15 1.35 -6.44
CA LEU A 73 -2.56 0.86 -5.14
C LEU A 73 -4.00 0.35 -5.18
N ALA A 74 -4.25 -0.72 -4.43
CA ALA A 74 -5.55 -1.29 -4.19
C ALA A 74 -5.78 -1.49 -2.68
N ASP A 75 -7.02 -1.86 -2.35
CA ASP A 75 -7.47 -2.17 -0.99
C ASP A 75 -7.32 -1.02 0.03
N PHE A 76 -8.22 -0.06 -0.08
CA PHE A 76 -8.33 1.08 0.83
C PHE A 76 -9.18 0.75 2.08
N GLY A 77 -9.44 -0.53 2.38
CA GLY A 77 -10.35 -0.95 3.46
C GLY A 77 -9.90 -0.53 4.86
N PHE A 78 -8.59 -0.32 5.05
CA PHE A 78 -8.00 0.13 6.32
C PHE A 78 -7.67 1.63 6.34
N CYS A 79 -8.04 2.40 5.32
CA CYS A 79 -7.72 3.81 5.28
C CYS A 79 -8.35 4.60 6.44
N THR A 80 -7.69 5.68 6.83
CA THR A 80 -8.25 6.67 7.75
C THR A 80 -7.89 8.06 7.29
N GLN A 81 -8.80 9.01 7.51
CA GLN A 81 -8.58 10.41 7.21
C GLN A 81 -8.33 11.17 8.52
N LEU A 82 -7.21 11.88 8.59
CA LEU A 82 -6.89 12.77 9.69
C LEU A 82 -7.67 14.07 9.53
N THR A 83 -8.05 14.66 10.65
CA THR A 83 -8.69 15.97 10.71
C THR A 83 -7.81 16.95 11.47
N PRO A 84 -8.04 18.28 11.37
CA PRO A 84 -7.30 19.24 12.19
C PRO A 84 -7.43 18.99 13.70
N GLU A 85 -8.55 18.42 14.14
CA GLU A 85 -8.83 18.07 15.53
C GLU A 85 -8.20 16.73 15.95
N GLN A 86 -7.91 15.86 14.97
CA GLN A 86 -7.31 14.55 15.16
C GLN A 86 -6.29 14.29 14.04
N ASP A 87 -5.10 14.87 14.22
CA ASP A 87 -3.98 14.83 13.26
C ASP A 87 -3.11 13.58 13.41
N GLN A 88 -3.42 12.71 14.38
CA GLN A 88 -2.73 11.45 14.63
C GLN A 88 -3.69 10.31 14.97
N GLN A 89 -3.21 9.10 14.75
CA GLN A 89 -3.91 7.85 15.05
C GLN A 89 -3.20 7.08 16.15
N SER A 90 -3.97 6.31 16.93
CA SER A 90 -3.46 5.44 18.00
C SER A 90 -3.93 3.98 17.86
N SER A 91 -4.75 3.70 16.83
CA SER A 91 -5.29 2.35 16.59
C SER A 91 -4.21 1.43 16.01
N MET A 92 -4.09 0.22 16.56
CA MET A 92 -3.19 -0.82 16.04
C MET A 92 -3.90 -1.56 14.91
N VAL A 93 -3.64 -1.16 13.66
CA VAL A 93 -4.26 -1.72 12.45
C VAL A 93 -3.18 -1.96 11.40
N GLY A 94 -3.25 -3.07 10.67
CA GLY A 94 -2.30 -3.45 9.61
C GLY A 94 -1.90 -4.93 9.64
N THR A 95 -1.19 -5.38 8.60
CA THR A 95 -0.67 -6.75 8.50
C THR A 95 0.60 -6.92 9.35
N ALA A 96 0.70 -8.01 10.15
CA ALA A 96 1.90 -8.31 10.95
C ALA A 96 3.18 -8.34 10.09
N HIS A 97 4.30 -7.88 10.65
CA HIS A 97 5.62 -7.64 10.00
C HIS A 97 5.76 -6.37 9.14
N ARG A 98 4.69 -5.65 8.82
CA ARG A 98 4.74 -4.41 7.99
C ARG A 98 4.38 -3.13 8.74
N ILE A 99 4.23 -3.25 10.06
CA ILE A 99 3.81 -2.19 10.96
C ILE A 99 5.02 -1.33 11.35
N ALA A 100 4.90 -0.02 11.16
CA ALA A 100 5.94 0.93 11.53
C ALA A 100 6.24 0.87 13.06
N PRO A 101 7.49 1.09 13.49
CA PRO A 101 7.88 0.90 14.89
C PRO A 101 7.05 1.75 15.86
N GLU A 102 6.66 2.96 15.46
CA GLU A 102 5.79 3.84 16.26
C GLU A 102 4.39 3.26 16.49
N VAL A 103 3.86 2.49 15.53
CA VAL A 103 2.55 1.84 15.68
C VAL A 103 2.67 0.65 16.64
N VAL A 104 3.77 -0.11 16.58
CA VAL A 104 4.05 -1.21 17.51
C VAL A 104 4.22 -0.68 18.94
N SER A 105 4.90 0.45 19.10
CA SER A 105 5.06 1.11 20.41
C SER A 105 3.80 1.85 20.87
N SER A 106 2.66 1.68 20.19
CA SER A 106 1.38 2.37 20.48
C SER A 106 1.53 3.88 20.58
N SER A 107 2.52 4.44 19.87
CA SER A 107 2.76 5.87 19.78
C SER A 107 1.82 6.47 18.74
N PRO A 108 1.34 7.71 18.95
CA PRO A 108 0.57 8.42 17.95
C PRO A 108 1.33 8.48 16.62
N TYR A 109 0.64 8.15 15.53
CA TYR A 109 1.25 8.05 14.21
C TYR A 109 0.45 8.83 13.15
N GLY A 110 1.14 9.17 12.06
CA GLY A 110 0.59 9.92 10.93
C GLY A 110 0.92 9.25 9.59
N PRO A 111 0.84 9.98 8.46
CA PRO A 111 1.02 9.40 7.12
C PRO A 111 2.40 8.77 6.86
N LYS A 112 3.39 9.00 7.72
CA LYS A 112 4.74 8.42 7.58
C LYS A 112 4.77 6.90 7.73
N VAL A 113 3.78 6.29 8.37
CA VAL A 113 3.70 4.83 8.47
C VAL A 113 3.58 4.16 7.11
N ASP A 114 2.95 4.83 6.14
CA ASP A 114 2.85 4.32 4.76
C ASP A 114 4.22 4.34 4.05
N ILE A 115 5.08 5.32 4.36
CA ILE A 115 6.45 5.39 3.83
C ILE A 115 7.29 4.22 4.37
N TRP A 116 7.13 3.88 5.65
CA TRP A 116 7.75 2.67 6.21
C TRP A 116 7.30 1.42 5.46
N SER A 117 6.00 1.25 5.24
CA SER A 117 5.46 0.09 4.53
C SER A 117 5.97 0.00 3.08
N ILE A 118 6.12 1.12 2.37
CA ILE A 118 6.78 1.13 1.04
C ILE A 118 8.26 0.71 1.12
N GLY A 119 8.97 1.08 2.18
CA GLY A 119 10.31 0.56 2.44
C GLY A 119 10.34 -0.96 2.54
N ILE A 120 9.38 -1.56 3.26
CA ILE A 120 9.24 -3.02 3.35
C ILE A 120 8.91 -3.65 1.99
N VAL A 121 8.01 -3.05 1.21
CA VAL A 121 7.73 -3.50 -0.16
C VAL A 121 8.98 -3.44 -1.03
N THR A 122 9.81 -2.41 -0.87
CA THR A 122 11.04 -2.25 -1.67
C THR A 122 12.04 -3.34 -1.33
N ILE A 123 12.18 -3.71 -0.05
CA ILE A 123 12.98 -4.87 0.38
C ILE A 123 12.43 -6.15 -0.23
N GLU A 124 11.10 -6.36 -0.17
CA GLU A 124 10.46 -7.55 -0.75
C GLU A 124 10.70 -7.66 -2.27
N VAL A 125 10.68 -6.54 -3.00
CA VAL A 125 10.99 -6.49 -4.43
C VAL A 125 12.44 -6.88 -4.73
N VAL A 126 13.38 -6.49 -3.88
CA VAL A 126 14.82 -6.77 -4.05
C VAL A 126 15.18 -8.19 -3.63
N GLU A 127 14.72 -8.63 -2.47
CA GLU A 127 15.11 -9.90 -1.83
C GLU A 127 14.19 -11.07 -2.19
N GLY A 128 13.01 -10.80 -2.77
CA GLY A 128 12.00 -11.81 -3.10
C GLY A 128 11.06 -12.16 -1.94
N GLU A 129 11.40 -11.75 -0.72
CA GLU A 129 10.61 -11.96 0.49
C GLU A 129 10.69 -10.75 1.44
N PRO A 130 9.65 -10.49 2.25
CA PRO A 130 9.73 -9.45 3.28
C PRO A 130 10.75 -9.84 4.37
N PRO A 131 11.34 -8.85 5.07
CA PRO A 131 12.33 -9.06 6.13
C PRO A 131 11.79 -9.75 7.39
#